data_AF-A0A2D6P2H4-F1
#
_entry.id   AF-A0A2D6P2H4-F1
#
_cell.length_a   1.000
_cell.length_b   1.000
_cell.length_c   1.000
_cell.angle_alpha   90.00
_cell.angle_beta   90.00
_cell.angle_gamma   90.00
#
_symmetry.space_group_name_H-M   'P 1'
#
loop_
_entity.id
_entity.type
_entity.pdbx_description
1 polymer ?
#
loop_
_entity_poly.entity_id
_entity_poly.type
_entity_poly.pdbx_seq_one_letter_code
_entity_poly.pdbx_strand_id
1 'polypeptide(L)'
;MAFGIIETIAFIVILASVLKLIVLAVSPNSWMNFARKLYSKPQAVSWISLVLAVIVLYYLNQAGITILQIFAVLAFVALIIVVGMAKHIGAFISYYEEQGASNILKEQWLYTLIWVALLVWGIKSLFF
;
A
#
# COMPACT_ATOMS: atom_id res chain seq x y z
N MET A 1 24.83 -16.46 -2.38
CA MET A 1 24.76 -15.19 -3.14
C MET A 1 24.00 -14.20 -2.30
N ALA A 2 24.55 -13.00 -2.06
CA ALA A 2 23.81 -11.95 -1.37
C ALA A 2 22.82 -11.33 -2.36
N PHE A 3 21.55 -11.20 -1.97
CA PHE A 3 20.55 -10.53 -2.80
C PHE A 3 20.87 -9.03 -2.91
N GLY A 4 20.61 -8.44 -4.08
CA GLY A 4 20.59 -6.99 -4.23
C GLY A 4 19.38 -6.38 -3.52
N ILE A 5 19.32 -5.05 -3.50
CA ILE A 5 18.27 -4.30 -2.78
C ILE A 5 16.88 -4.65 -3.33
N ILE A 6 16.73 -4.68 -4.65
CA ILE A 6 15.47 -4.96 -5.34
C ILE A 6 15.04 -6.40 -5.07
N GLU A 7 15.95 -7.36 -5.21
CA GLU A 7 15.69 -8.77 -5.00
C GLU A 7 15.30 -9.04 -3.54
N THR A 8 15.91 -8.33 -2.58
CA THR A 8 15.56 -8.44 -1.17
C THR A 8 14.14 -7.95 -0.90
N ILE A 9 13.77 -6.78 -1.42
CA ILE A 9 12.39 -6.24 -1.28
C ILE A 9 11.38 -7.19 -1.94
N ALA A 10 11.67 -7.64 -3.17
CA ALA A 10 10.82 -8.57 -3.90
C ALA A 10 10.66 -9.90 -3.16
N PHE A 11 11.75 -10.46 -2.63
CA PHE A 11 11.72 -11.71 -1.87
C PHE A 11 10.85 -11.59 -0.62
N ILE A 12 10.94 -10.49 0.13
CA ILE A 12 10.08 -10.24 1.30
C ILE A 12 8.60 -10.21 0.90
N VAL A 13 8.26 -9.50 -0.18
CA VAL A 13 6.87 -9.41 -0.68
C VAL A 13 6.37 -10.77 -1.17
N ILE A 14 7.19 -11.52 -1.92
CA ILE A 14 6.85 -12.87 -2.39
C ILE A 14 6.61 -13.80 -1.20
N LEU A 15 7.52 -13.84 -0.24
CA LEU A 15 7.41 -14.69 0.93
C LEU A 15 6.15 -14.37 1.73
N ALA A 16 5.91 -13.08 2.03
CA ALA A 16 4.72 -12.65 2.75
C ALA A 16 3.42 -13.00 1.99
N SER A 17 3.42 -12.85 0.66
CA SER A 17 2.25 -13.16 -0.18
C SER A 17 1.98 -14.66 -0.24
N VAL A 18 3.01 -15.49 -0.43
CA VAL A 18 2.88 -16.94 -0.42
C VAL A 18 2.39 -17.44 0.93
N LEU A 19 2.98 -16.97 2.03
CA LEU A 19 2.53 -17.32 3.38
C LEU A 19 1.07 -16.91 3.60
N LYS A 20 0.69 -15.69 3.22
CA LYS A 20 -0.71 -15.22 3.31
C LYS A 20 -1.66 -16.15 2.54
N LEU A 21 -1.32 -16.51 1.30
CA LEU A 21 -2.15 -17.39 0.47
C LEU A 21 -2.27 -18.80 1.06
N ILE A 22 -1.18 -19.36 1.59
CA ILE A 22 -1.19 -20.66 2.28
C ILE A 22 -2.12 -20.60 3.50
N VAL A 23 -1.96 -19.58 4.36
CA VAL A 23 -2.79 -19.44 5.56
C VAL A 23 -4.26 -19.24 5.20
N LEU A 24 -4.57 -18.48 4.15
CA LEU A 24 -5.94 -18.30 3.65
C LEU A 24 -6.54 -19.59 3.11
N ALA A 25 -5.76 -20.40 2.39
CA ALA A 25 -6.22 -21.65 1.81
C ALA A 25 -6.44 -22.74 2.88
N VAL A 26 -5.56 -22.82 3.88
CA VAL A 26 -5.63 -23.85 4.94
C VAL A 26 -6.54 -23.43 6.09
N SER A 27 -6.51 -22.15 6.48
CA SER A 27 -7.17 -21.66 7.69
C SER A 27 -7.62 -20.19 7.56
N PRO A 28 -8.66 -19.90 6.75
CA PRO A 28 -9.12 -18.54 6.52
C PRO A 28 -9.52 -17.81 7.82
N ASN A 29 -10.11 -18.53 8.79
CA ASN A 29 -10.46 -17.98 10.10
C ASN A 29 -9.23 -17.51 10.89
N SER A 30 -8.11 -18.23 10.81
CA SER A 30 -6.86 -17.83 11.47
C SER A 30 -6.33 -16.52 10.87
N TRP A 31 -6.37 -16.38 9.54
CA TRP A 31 -6.01 -15.14 8.86
C TRP A 31 -6.91 -13.98 9.29
N MET A 32 -8.23 -14.20 9.31
CA MET A 32 -9.19 -13.15 9.72
C MET A 32 -9.00 -12.73 11.17
N ASN A 33 -8.72 -13.67 12.08
CA ASN A 33 -8.42 -13.37 13.48
C ASN A 33 -7.11 -12.59 13.63
N PHE A 34 -6.08 -12.95 12.86
CA PHE A 34 -4.83 -12.19 12.82
C PHE A 34 -5.07 -10.76 12.30
N ALA A 35 -5.76 -10.62 11.17
CA ALA A 35 -6.09 -9.32 10.59
C ALA A 35 -6.88 -8.44 11.58
N ARG A 36 -7.90 -8.99 12.25
CA ARG A 36 -8.65 -8.27 13.29
C ARG A 36 -7.76 -7.78 14.43
N LYS A 37 -6.85 -8.62 14.91
CA LYS A 37 -5.89 -8.23 15.97
C LYS A 37 -4.96 -7.13 15.49
N LEU A 38 -4.42 -7.25 14.28
CA LEU A 38 -3.51 -6.26 13.71
C LEU A 38 -4.19 -4.90 13.55
N TYR A 39 -5.35 -4.87 12.91
CA TYR A 39 -6.11 -3.64 12.66
C TYR A 39 -6.88 -3.11 13.87
N SER A 40 -6.90 -3.81 15.01
CA SER A 40 -7.46 -3.27 16.26
C SER A 40 -6.65 -2.09 16.83
N LYS A 41 -5.40 -1.89 16.35
CA LYS A 41 -4.53 -0.75 16.69
C LYS A 41 -4.21 0.07 15.43
N PRO A 42 -5.21 0.76 14.84
CA PRO A 42 -5.07 1.39 13.52
C PRO A 42 -3.95 2.43 13.47
N GLN A 43 -3.76 3.20 14.54
CA GLN A 43 -2.67 4.19 14.62
C GLN A 43 -1.28 3.55 14.58
N ALA A 44 -1.08 2.44 15.30
CA ALA A 44 0.19 1.73 15.30
C ALA A 44 0.49 1.13 13.93
N VAL A 45 -0.51 0.50 13.29
CA VAL A 45 -0.37 -0.02 11.93
C VAL A 45 -0.03 1.10 10.95
N SER A 46 -0.75 2.23 11.02
CA SER A 46 -0.51 3.38 10.15
C SER A 46 0.93 3.90 10.26
N TRP A 47 1.42 4.13 11.47
CA TRP A 47 2.79 4.61 11.68
C TRP A 47 3.85 3.62 11.22
N ILE A 48 3.69 2.33 11.54
CA ILE A 48 4.62 1.29 11.09
C ILE A 48 4.63 1.22 9.57
N SER A 49 3.47 1.22 8.92
CA SER A 49 3.36 1.20 7.46
C SER A 49 3.99 2.44 6.82
N LEU A 50 3.82 3.62 7.41
CA LEU A 50 4.42 4.86 6.92
C LEU A 50 5.95 4.82 7.01
N VAL A 51 6.50 4.38 8.14
CA VAL A 51 7.96 4.20 8.31
C VAL A 51 8.50 3.19 7.29
N LEU A 52 7.84 2.04 7.14
CA LEU A 52 8.24 1.04 6.15
C LEU A 52 8.15 1.58 4.72
N ALA A 53 7.13 2.37 4.38
CA ALA A 53 7.00 2.99 3.07
C ALA A 53 8.16 3.94 2.76
N VAL A 54 8.57 4.78 3.72
CA VAL A 54 9.73 5.68 3.57
C VAL A 54 11.02 4.88 3.39
N ILE A 55 11.22 3.83 4.19
CA ILE A 55 12.39 2.95 4.10
C ILE A 55 12.46 2.28 2.71
N VAL A 56 11.35 1.71 2.25
CA VAL A 56 11.28 1.06 0.92
C VAL A 56 11.55 2.07 -0.19
N LEU A 57 10.93 3.25 -0.15
CA LEU A 57 11.15 4.30 -1.15
C LEU A 57 12.61 4.75 -1.20
N TYR A 58 13.26 4.92 -0.04
CA TYR A 58 14.68 5.25 0.06
C TYR A 58 15.57 4.19 -0.60
N TYR A 59 15.32 2.92 -0.32
CA TYR A 59 16.07 1.81 -0.91
C TYR A 59 15.82 1.65 -2.41
N LEU A 60 14.58 1.84 -2.87
CA LEU A 60 14.26 1.82 -4.30
C LEU A 60 15.02 2.93 -5.05
N ASN A 61 15.06 4.14 -4.50
CA ASN A 61 15.80 5.26 -5.10
C ASN A 61 17.32 4.98 -5.13
N GLN A 62 17.89 4.41 -4.05
CA GLN A 62 19.29 3.99 -4.05
C GLN A 62 19.60 2.89 -5.07
N ALA A 63 18.64 2.02 -5.36
CA ALA A 63 18.76 0.99 -6.40
C ALA A 63 18.58 1.56 -7.83
N GLY A 64 18.44 2.87 -7.98
CA GLY A 64 18.25 3.54 -9.28
C GLY A 64 16.82 3.48 -9.81
N ILE A 65 15.85 3.05 -8.99
CA ILE A 65 14.44 3.04 -9.39
C ILE A 65 13.87 4.44 -9.22
N THR A 66 13.40 5.02 -10.33
CA THR A 66 12.88 6.39 -10.35
C THR A 66 11.43 6.45 -9.88
N ILE A 67 10.99 7.62 -9.42
CA ILE A 67 9.59 7.85 -9.02
C ILE A 67 8.61 7.54 -10.17
N LEU A 68 9.02 7.73 -11.43
CA LEU A 68 8.19 7.42 -12.59
C LEU A 68 8.01 5.92 -12.78
N GLN A 69 9.07 5.13 -12.60
CA GLN A 69 8.98 3.67 -12.63
C GLN A 69 8.10 3.14 -11.50
N ILE A 70 8.19 3.74 -10.31
CA ILE A 70 7.31 3.41 -9.18
C ILE A 70 5.85 3.71 -9.54
N PHE A 71 5.56 4.88 -10.10
CA PHE A 71 4.20 5.21 -10.54
C PHE A 71 3.68 4.29 -11.65
N ALA A 72 4.52 3.86 -12.59
CA ALA A 72 4.13 2.92 -13.63
C ALA A 72 3.72 1.54 -13.05
N VAL A 73 4.52 1.00 -12.13
CA VAL A 73 4.18 -0.26 -11.43
C VAL A 73 2.95 -0.08 -10.55
N LEU A 74 2.83 1.06 -9.87
CA LEU A 74 1.67 1.39 -9.04
C LEU A 74 0.38 1.47 -9.86
N ALA A 75 0.43 2.04 -11.07
CA ALA A 75 -0.70 2.05 -11.99
C ALA A 75 -1.13 0.63 -12.37
N PHE A 76 -0.17 -0.25 -12.70
CA PHE A 76 -0.43 -1.66 -12.96
C PHE A 76 -1.08 -2.36 -11.75
N VAL A 77 -0.52 -2.21 -10.56
CA VAL A 77 -1.05 -2.81 -9.33
C VAL A 77 -2.44 -2.28 -8.98
N ALA A 78 -2.68 -0.97 -9.15
CA ALA A 78 -3.99 -0.36 -8.91
C ALA A 78 -5.08 -0.98 -9.79
N LEU A 79 -4.79 -1.22 -11.07
CA LEU A 79 -5.75 -1.88 -11.98
C LEU A 79 -6.09 -3.30 -11.52
N ILE A 80 -5.12 -4.07 -11.02
CA ILE A 80 -5.37 -5.41 -10.47
C ILE A 80 -6.23 -5.33 -9.20
N ILE A 81 -5.95 -4.37 -8.31
CA ILE A 81 -6.75 -4.16 -7.09
C ILE A 81 -8.19 -3.87 -7.44
N VAL A 82 -8.45 -3.04 -8.47
CA VAL A 82 -9.82 -2.75 -8.91
C VAL A 82 -10.55 -4.03 -9.32
N VAL A 83 -9.91 -4.95 -10.04
CA VAL A 83 -10.54 -6.24 -10.41
C VAL A 83 -10.98 -7.03 -9.18
N GLY A 84 -10.15 -7.08 -8.13
CA GLY A 84 -10.50 -7.76 -6.88
C GLY A 84 -11.57 -7.05 -6.05
N MET A 85 -11.60 -5.73 -6.09
CA MET A 85 -12.49 -4.90 -5.27
C MET A 85 -13.82 -4.54 -5.96
N ALA A 86 -13.92 -4.67 -7.28
CA ALA A 86 -15.06 -4.18 -8.07
C ALA A 86 -16.42 -4.72 -7.56
N LYS A 87 -16.46 -5.97 -7.07
CA LYS A 87 -17.69 -6.58 -6.53
C LYS A 87 -18.09 -6.05 -5.14
N HIS A 88 -17.16 -5.44 -4.41
CA HIS A 88 -17.34 -5.00 -3.03
C HIS A 88 -17.31 -3.49 -2.86
N ILE A 89 -16.96 -2.75 -3.92
CA ILE A 89 -16.76 -1.29 -3.85
C ILE A 89 -18.03 -0.53 -3.52
N GLY A 90 -19.20 -0.98 -3.98
CA GLY A 90 -20.48 -0.32 -3.71
C GLY A 90 -20.77 -0.19 -2.21
N ALA A 91 -20.60 -1.29 -1.46
CA ALA A 91 -20.78 -1.28 0.00
C ALA A 91 -19.76 -0.36 0.70
N PHE A 92 -18.54 -0.28 0.19
CA PHE A 92 -17.51 0.60 0.73
C PHE A 92 -17.86 2.08 0.49
N ILE A 93 -18.35 2.43 -0.71
CA ILE A 93 -18.76 3.81 -1.03
C ILE A 93 -19.91 4.26 -0.13
N SER A 94 -20.97 3.46 -0.01
CA SER A 94 -22.14 3.82 0.81
C SER A 94 -21.77 4.07 2.28
N TYR A 95 -20.85 3.27 2.83
CA TYR A 95 -20.35 3.45 4.20
C TYR A 95 -19.70 4.83 4.42
N TYR A 96 -18.94 5.34 3.44
CA TYR A 96 -18.29 6.64 3.56
C TYR A 96 -19.22 7.81 3.24
N GLU A 97 -20.20 7.62 2.36
CA GLU A 97 -21.24 8.62 2.10
C GLU A 97 -22.05 8.89 3.37
N GLU A 98 -22.43 7.83 4.10
CA GLU A 98 -23.14 7.94 5.39
C GLU A 98 -22.34 8.69 6.46
N GLN A 99 -21.01 8.60 6.43
CA GLN A 99 -20.14 9.33 7.37
C GLN A 99 -19.79 10.75 6.95
N GLY A 100 -20.23 11.19 5.77
CA GLY A 100 -19.95 12.51 5.22
C GLY A 100 -18.56 12.58 4.57
N ALA A 101 -18.53 12.47 3.24
CA ALA A 101 -17.30 12.46 2.44
C ALA A 101 -16.31 13.60 2.73
N SER A 102 -16.81 14.76 3.18
CA SER A 102 -15.96 15.92 3.52
C SER A 102 -15.04 15.69 4.72
N ASN A 103 -15.36 14.75 5.61
CA ASN A 103 -14.55 14.48 6.80
C ASN A 103 -13.33 13.59 6.50
N ILE A 104 -13.39 12.81 5.41
CA ILE A 104 -12.34 11.86 5.02
C ILE A 104 -11.01 12.56 4.77
N LEU A 105 -11.03 13.70 4.06
CA LEU A 105 -9.81 14.46 3.78
C LEU A 105 -9.18 15.04 5.06
N LYS A 106 -9.99 15.40 6.05
CA LYS A 106 -9.50 15.87 7.35
C LYS A 106 -8.91 14.74 8.17
N GLU A 107 -9.51 13.55 8.14
CA GLU A 107 -9.00 12.38 8.86
C GLU A 107 -7.73 11.81 8.22
N GLN A 108 -7.63 11.86 6.89
CA GLN A 108 -6.52 11.32 6.11
C GLN A 108 -5.51 12.39 5.67
N TRP A 109 -5.51 13.57 6.30
CA TRP A 109 -4.71 14.73 5.87
C TRP A 109 -3.22 14.42 5.68
N LEU A 110 -2.64 13.59 6.56
CA LEU A 110 -1.22 13.21 6.49
C LEU A 110 -0.96 12.33 5.27
N TYR A 111 -1.83 11.35 5.01
CA TYR A 111 -1.77 10.52 3.81
C TYR A 111 -1.91 11.39 2.55
N THR A 112 -2.86 12.32 2.53
CA THR A 112 -3.05 13.26 1.42
C THR A 112 -1.81 14.13 1.20
N LEU A 113 -1.19 14.65 2.26
CA LEU A 113 0.03 15.46 2.16
C LEU A 113 1.19 14.68 1.54
N ILE A 114 1.41 13.44 1.98
CA ILE A 114 2.43 12.55 1.43
C ILE A 114 2.15 12.29 -0.06
N TRP A 115 0.89 12.04 -0.40
CA TRP A 115 0.48 11.81 -1.78
C TRP A 115 0.76 13.01 -2.68
N VAL A 116 0.40 14.22 -2.23
CA VAL A 116 0.71 15.47 -2.93
C VAL A 116 2.22 15.62 -3.13
N ALA A 117 3.03 15.34 -2.12
CA ALA A 117 4.49 15.41 -2.24
C ALA A 117 5.05 14.43 -3.30
N LEU A 118 4.55 13.19 -3.34
CA LEU A 118 4.95 12.21 -4.35
C LEU A 118 4.50 12.62 -5.76
N LEU A 119 3.30 13.18 -5.90
CA LEU A 119 2.80 13.67 -7.19
C LEU A 119 3.63 14.85 -7.70
N VAL A 120 3.95 15.82 -6.83
CA VAL A 120 4.83 16.95 -7.18
C VAL A 120 6.21 16.46 -7.60
N TRP A 121 6.77 15.46 -6.90
CA TRP A 121 8.02 14.83 -7.32
C TRP A 121 7.90 14.15 -8.68
N GLY A 122 6.85 13.37 -8.92
CA GLY A 122 6.60 12.75 -10.22
C GLY A 122 6.49 13.75 -11.36
N ILE A 123 5.71 14.82 -11.18
CA ILE A 123 5.59 15.91 -12.14
C ILE A 123 6.95 16.56 -12.39
N LYS A 124 7.70 16.84 -11.32
CA LYS A 124 9.04 17.41 -11.45
C LYS A 124 9.91 16.50 -12.32
N SER A 125 9.99 15.21 -12.02
CA SER A 125 10.79 14.24 -12.78
C SER A 125 10.32 14.00 -14.23
N LEU A 126 9.08 14.35 -14.58
CA LEU A 126 8.60 14.29 -15.97
C LEU A 126 9.08 15.47 -16.81
N PHE A 127 9.17 16.67 -16.21
CA PHE A 127 9.33 17.93 -16.94
C PHE A 127 10.62 18.68 -16.61
N PHE A 128 11.35 18.29 -15.57
CA PHE A 128 12.55 18.94 -15.04
C PHE A 128 13.60 17.92 -14.59
#